data_AF-A0AAX6BJA9-F1
#
_entry.id   AF-A0AAX6BJA9-F1
#
_cell.length_a   1.000
_cell.length_b   1.000
_cell.length_c   1.000
_cell.angle_alpha   90.00
_cell.angle_beta   90.00
_cell.angle_gamma   90.00
#
_symmetry.space_group_name_H-M   'P 1'
#
loop_
_entity.id
_entity.type
_entity.pdbx_description
1 polymer ?
#
loop_
_entity_poly.entity_id
_entity_poly.type
_entity_poly.pdbx_seq_one_letter_code
_entity_poly.pdbx_strand_id
1 'polypeptide(L)'
;MLNEQLPLSTANLSDAMEGANHLDFSIKPLQRHYKLFGPALTVDTPAGNNYSVLEAIRLAEPGSVLVIDGKSYCNRALAGDFVVAWRSLLE
;
A
#
# COMPACT_ATOMS: atom_id res chain seq x y z
N MET A 1 -12.81 -14.62 -2.81
CA MET A 1 -11.83 -13.65 -2.27
C MET A 1 -12.15 -13.46 -0.80
N LEU A 2 -11.15 -13.33 0.08
CA LEU A 2 -11.40 -12.98 1.48
C LEU A 2 -11.82 -11.51 1.52
N ASN A 3 -13.04 -11.23 1.98
CA ASN A 3 -13.57 -9.87 2.10
C ASN A 3 -13.49 -9.35 3.54
N GLU A 4 -12.92 -10.14 4.45
CA GLU A 4 -12.81 -9.82 5.87
C GLU A 4 -11.41 -10.15 6.38
N GLN A 5 -10.92 -9.29 7.27
CA GLN A 5 -9.64 -9.53 7.94
C GLN A 5 -9.80 -10.65 8.96
N LEU A 6 -9.09 -11.75 8.74
CA LEU A 6 -8.96 -12.82 9.72
C LEU A 6 -8.10 -12.36 10.91
N PRO A 7 -8.30 -12.90 12.13
CA PRO A 7 -7.50 -12.59 13.31
C PRO A 7 -6.11 -13.26 13.25
N LEU A 8 -5.47 -13.25 12.07
CA LEU A 8 -4.17 -13.83 11.79
C LEU A 8 -3.11 -12.74 11.71
N SER A 9 -1.91 -13.05 12.18
CA SER A 9 -0.75 -12.19 11.96
C SER A 9 -0.16 -12.39 10.56
N THR A 10 0.58 -11.40 10.06
CA THR A 10 1.37 -11.56 8.82
C THR A 10 2.40 -12.69 8.94
N ALA A 11 2.91 -12.97 10.15
CA ALA A 11 3.80 -14.10 10.41
C ALA A 11 3.10 -15.46 10.21
N ASN A 12 1.84 -15.61 10.67
CA ASN A 12 1.10 -16.85 10.45
C ASN A 12 0.80 -17.08 8.96
N LEU A 13 0.50 -16.01 8.21
CA LEU A 13 0.34 -16.10 6.76
C LEU A 13 1.66 -16.47 6.08
N SER A 14 2.79 -15.88 6.52
CA SER A 14 4.13 -16.23 6.03
C SER A 14 4.45 -17.71 6.22
N ASP A 15 4.22 -18.24 7.43
CA ASP A 15 4.49 -19.64 7.74
C ASP A 15 3.64 -20.57 6.88
N ALA A 16 2.35 -20.25 6.70
CA ALA A 16 1.44 -21.02 5.84
C ALA A 16 1.80 -20.95 4.35
N MET A 17 2.55 -19.93 3.93
CA MET A 17 3.04 -19.73 2.57
C MET A 17 4.51 -20.14 2.42
N GLU A 18 5.06 -20.91 3.35
CA GLU A 18 6.43 -21.43 3.32
C GLU A 18 7.51 -20.33 3.18
N GLY A 19 7.27 -19.16 3.76
CA GLY A 19 8.23 -18.05 3.72
C GLY A 19 8.26 -17.28 2.39
N ALA A 20 7.28 -17.47 1.50
CA ALA A 20 7.18 -16.77 0.21
C ALA A 20 6.20 -15.57 0.20
N ASN A 21 6.35 -14.69 -0.79
CA ASN A 21 5.43 -13.56 -1.10
C ASN A 21 5.35 -12.44 -0.05
N HIS A 22 6.48 -12.16 0.59
CA HIS A 22 6.64 -11.05 1.54
C HIS A 22 7.18 -9.80 0.85
N LEU A 23 6.86 -8.64 1.43
CA LEU A 23 7.54 -7.39 1.11
C LEU A 23 8.96 -7.39 1.67
N ASP A 24 9.84 -6.60 1.06
CA ASP A 24 11.19 -6.36 1.57
C ASP A 24 11.16 -5.82 3.00
N PHE A 25 12.13 -6.25 3.83
CA PHE A 25 12.16 -5.90 5.24
C PHE A 25 12.29 -4.39 5.50
N SER A 26 12.78 -3.61 4.53
CA SER A 26 12.90 -2.15 4.63
C SER A 26 11.55 -1.42 4.62
N ILE A 27 10.48 -2.07 4.15
CA ILE A 27 9.12 -1.50 4.16
C ILE A 27 8.55 -1.61 5.58
N LYS A 28 8.32 -0.47 6.23
CA LYS A 28 7.85 -0.38 7.63
C LYS A 28 6.51 0.36 7.72
N PRO A 29 5.63 -0.01 8.66
CA PRO A 29 4.45 0.79 8.93
C PRO A 29 4.85 2.13 9.56
N LEU A 30 4.11 3.19 9.25
CA LEU A 30 4.30 4.51 9.88
C LEU A 30 4.07 4.47 11.39
N GLN A 31 3.17 3.60 11.86
CA GLN A 31 2.86 3.37 13.27
C GLN A 31 2.67 1.88 13.52
N ARG A 32 3.17 1.36 14.66
CA ARG A 32 3.16 -0.09 14.96
C ARG A 32 1.77 -0.72 15.01
N HIS A 33 0.75 0.06 15.33
CA HIS A 33 -0.63 -0.43 15.45
C HIS A 33 -1.40 -0.41 14.12
N TYR A 34 -0.83 0.18 13.06
CA TYR A 34 -1.47 0.17 11.75
C TYR A 34 -1.46 -1.24 11.15
N LYS A 35 -2.63 -1.70 10.73
CA LYS A 35 -2.86 -2.97 10.03
C LYS A 35 -3.69 -2.68 8.80
N LEU A 36 -3.38 -3.37 7.71
CA LEU A 36 -4.08 -3.22 6.43
C LEU A 36 -4.30 -4.59 5.81
N PHE A 37 -5.46 -4.76 5.17
CA PHE A 37 -5.88 -5.97 4.48
C PHE A 37 -6.85 -5.56 3.36
N GLY A 38 -6.70 -6.15 2.18
CA GLY A 38 -7.58 -5.88 1.05
C GLY A 38 -6.95 -6.29 -0.29
N PRO A 39 -7.72 -6.21 -1.39
CA PRO A 39 -7.21 -6.47 -2.73
C PRO A 39 -6.16 -5.42 -3.12
N ALA A 40 -5.07 -5.89 -3.72
CA ALA A 40 -3.99 -5.00 -4.18
C ALA A 40 -4.40 -4.28 -5.47
N LEU A 41 -4.32 -2.94 -5.45
CA LEU A 41 -4.26 -2.12 -6.65
C LEU A 41 -2.80 -1.68 -6.83
N THR A 42 -2.15 -2.25 -7.83
CA THR A 42 -0.72 -2.04 -8.09
C THR A 42 -0.50 -0.75 -8.89
N VAL A 43 0.52 0.01 -8.50
CA VAL A 43 0.85 1.30 -9.10
C VAL A 43 2.31 1.29 -9.52
N ASP A 44 2.53 1.38 -10.82
CA ASP A 44 3.84 1.66 -11.38
C ASP A 44 4.00 3.18 -11.55
N THR A 45 5.04 3.75 -10.94
CA THR A 45 5.28 5.19 -11.01
C THR A 45 6.72 5.52 -11.40
N PRO A 46 6.95 6.55 -12.25
CA PRO A 46 8.30 7.02 -12.53
C PRO A 46 9.01 7.50 -11.26
N ALA A 47 10.33 7.27 -11.18
CA ALA A 47 11.14 7.72 -10.06
C ALA A 47 10.98 9.23 -9.80
N GLY A 48 10.58 9.60 -8.59
CA GLY A 48 10.42 10.99 -8.15
C GLY A 48 9.13 11.68 -8.62
N ASN A 49 8.15 10.94 -9.13
CA ASN A 49 6.84 11.44 -9.55
C ASN A 49 5.71 10.73 -8.79
N ASN A 50 4.55 11.38 -8.60
CA ASN A 50 3.40 10.80 -7.90
C ASN A 50 2.06 10.88 -8.66
N TYR A 51 2.04 11.23 -9.95
CA TYR A 51 0.80 11.33 -10.73
C TYR A 51 0.04 9.98 -10.78
N SER A 52 0.74 8.86 -11.00
CA SER A 52 0.14 7.53 -10.97
C SER A 52 -0.48 7.20 -9.60
N VAL A 53 0.08 7.74 -8.51
CA VAL A 53 -0.44 7.54 -7.15
C VAL A 53 -1.76 8.28 -6.98
N LEU A 54 -1.83 9.55 -7.43
CA LEU A 54 -3.07 10.34 -7.37
C LEU A 54 -4.19 9.73 -8.22
N GLU A 55 -3.84 9.20 -9.40
CA GLU A 55 -4.78 8.47 -10.25
C GLU A 55 -5.25 7.17 -9.58
N ALA A 56 -4.34 6.40 -8.99
CA ALA A 56 -4.69 5.18 -8.28
C ALA A 56 -5.63 5.45 -7.11
N ILE A 57 -5.45 6.55 -6.37
CA ILE A 57 -6.37 6.95 -5.29
C ILE A 57 -7.77 7.24 -5.84
N ARG A 58 -7.87 7.88 -7.01
CA ARG A 58 -9.16 8.15 -7.68
C ARG A 58 -9.87 6.87 -8.14
N LEU A 59 -9.10 5.89 -8.61
CA LEU A 59 -9.62 4.61 -9.12
C LEU A 59 -9.88 3.56 -8.03
N ALA A 60 -9.30 3.74 -6.84
CA ALA A 60 -9.40 2.76 -5.78
C ALA A 60 -10.82 2.66 -5.22
N GLU A 61 -11.38 1.46 -5.22
CA GLU A 61 -12.61 1.17 -4.49
C GLU A 61 -12.34 1.11 -2.97
N PRO A 62 -13.32 1.46 -2.11
CA PRO A 62 -13.19 1.29 -0.67
C PRO A 62 -12.71 -0.12 -0.28
N GLY A 63 -11.71 -0.21 0.59
CA GLY A 63 -11.09 -1.47 1.01
C GLY A 63 -9.91 -1.93 0.15
N SER A 64 -9.61 -1.27 -0.97
CA SER A 64 -8.40 -1.55 -1.76
C SER A 64 -7.11 -1.16 -1.03
N VAL A 65 -6.05 -1.93 -1.23
CA VAL A 65 -4.68 -1.62 -0.77
C VAL A 65 -3.85 -1.17 -1.96
N LEU A 66 -3.39 0.08 -1.94
CA LEU A 66 -2.45 0.57 -2.96
C LEU A 66 -1.06 -0.02 -2.70
N VAL A 67 -0.46 -0.65 -3.71
CA VAL A 67 0.91 -1.15 -3.68
C VAL A 67 1.72 -0.40 -4.73
N ILE A 68 2.61 0.50 -4.30
CA ILE A 68 3.28 1.46 -5.17
C ILE A 68 4.75 1.09 -5.32
N ASP A 69 5.20 0.84 -6.56
CA ASP A 69 6.62 0.68 -6.87
C ASP A 69 7.27 2.05 -7.11
N GLY A 70 7.99 2.55 -6.10
CA GLY A 70 8.72 3.81 -6.15
C GLY A 70 10.10 3.75 -6.81
N LYS A 71 10.47 2.62 -7.47
CA LYS A 71 11.75 2.43 -8.17
C LYS A 71 12.99 2.66 -7.29
N SER A 72 12.87 2.34 -6.01
CA SER A 72 13.90 2.61 -4.98
C SER A 72 14.36 4.08 -4.90
N TYR A 73 13.57 5.02 -5.42
CA TYR A 73 13.90 6.44 -5.41
C TYR A 73 13.53 7.07 -4.06
N CYS A 74 14.54 7.40 -3.25
CA CYS A 74 14.34 7.92 -1.88
C CYS A 74 14.67 9.41 -1.70
N ASN A 75 14.97 10.15 -2.77
CA ASN A 75 15.34 11.57 -2.66
C ASN A 75 14.15 12.51 -2.42
N ARG A 76 12.91 12.03 -2.61
CA ARG A 76 11.65 12.78 -2.39
C ARG A 76 10.56 11.82 -1.96
N ALA A 77 9.57 12.32 -1.21
CA ALA A 77 8.40 11.54 -0.84
C ALA A 77 7.41 11.41 -2.02
N LEU A 78 6.83 10.21 -2.20
CA LEU A 78 5.73 9.97 -3.15
C LEU A 78 4.39 10.49 -2.59
N ALA A 79 4.17 10.31 -1.29
CA ALA A 79 2.95 10.68 -0.60
C ALA A 79 3.27 11.40 0.72
N GLY A 80 2.66 12.58 0.88
CA GLY A 80 2.57 13.31 2.13
C GLY A 80 1.10 13.47 2.54
N ASP A 81 0.83 14.39 3.46
CA ASP A 81 -0.52 14.72 3.94
C ASP A 81 -1.52 15.02 2.81
N PHE A 82 -1.15 15.86 1.84
CA PHE A 82 -2.00 16.20 0.70
C PHE A 82 -2.39 14.97 -0.12
N VAL A 83 -1.41 14.11 -0.43
CA VAL A 83 -1.64 12.90 -1.23
C VAL A 83 -2.55 11.93 -0.49
N VAL A 84 -2.36 11.78 0.82
CA VAL A 84 -3.22 10.92 1.66
C VAL A 84 -4.64 11.47 1.77
N ALA A 85 -4.80 12.79 1.85
CA ALA A 85 -6.09 13.46 1.89
C ALA A 85 -6.79 13.55 0.51
N TRP A 86 -6.10 13.21 -0.59
CA TRP A 86 -6.60 13.39 -1.94
C TRP A 86 -7.98 12.78 -2.17
N ARG A 87 -8.23 11.58 -1.64
CA ARG A 87 -9.54 10.91 -1.77
C ARG A 87 -10.69 11.75 -1.22
N SER A 88 -10.52 12.32 -0.02
CA SER A 88 -11.55 13.15 0.63
C SER A 88 -11.77 14.51 -0.04
N LEU A 89 -10.88 14.92 -0.95
CA LEU A 89 -11.00 16.18 -1.69
C LEU A 89 -11.67 16.00 -3.06
N LEU A 90 -12.00 14.76 -3.45
CA LEU A 90 -12.71 14.44 -4.68
C LEU A 90 -14.24 14.39 -4.50
N GLU A 91 -14.71 14.57 -3.26
CA GLU A 91 -16.11 14.72 -2.86
C GLU A 91 -16.50 16.20 -2.75
#